data_AF-A0A7S2TM76-F1
#
_entry.id   AF-A0A7S2TM76-F1
#
_cell.length_a   1.000
_cell.length_b   1.000
_cell.length_c   1.000
_cell.angle_alpha   90.00
_cell.angle_beta   90.00
_cell.angle_gamma   90.00
#
_symmetry.space_group_name_H-M   'P 1'
#
loop_
_entity.id
_entity.type
_entity.pdbx_description
1 polymer ?
#
loop_
_entity_poly.entity_id
_entity_poly.type
_entity_poly.pdbx_seq_one_letter_code
_entity_poly.pdbx_strand_id
1 'polypeptide(L)'
;GHASGLMCSYNSINGVPSCADYDHLTNLVRGTWDFDGYITSDCGAVRNVYDTHNYTKTVEEALNVTFAAGMDIDCGSFASREHLNSSLEKGVLKWETVDRALVNLVKVQMRLGLFDDEKTQPYANLGVEVVNTPAHQKLALEAARQGITLLKNENSNLPFKGKSEIKIAAIGPHSNATLVMQGNYQGKAPYLISPLEALEAYGDVSYNPGCSDYVPCLNDSGFSDAVDAVDNADVVALFFGIDQTIEAEGRDRTDITLPGKQQHLIEMVAKAAANQGKPCALVFFAGGSLDITFARDSADIPSILWTGYPGQSGGQAIAEILFGDVNPSGKLTQTIYPQAFTKQVSMRDMRMRPKGTFPGRGYRFYTGDVVYPFAHGLSYTSFAYSWGSQPPKALELKTIEDRLRTTEIASASPEVLSLNLELHNEGAMDGAETVIAMISPPNSGYLGAPKQTVAAFEKVFVKSGSSQRVRLSVSAHDLALSTEDGEWRAVPGEWTVKVSTGVCSCQGANNCIFRWATLQLQLSSCRRLIPAHSLLLRSLLRSSKSCVRPTMAARRATSLVQNDACAAQSRPHAYDSAASRRGHTIGPARPRPSPVRCMLPLRARASVHVVENKTKIYPKK
;
A
#
# COMPACT_ATOMS: atom_id res chain seq x y z
N GLY A 1 -17.02 0.14 -9.33
CA GLY A 1 -17.84 1.31 -9.69
C GLY A 1 -17.65 1.68 -11.16
N HIS A 2 -18.21 0.87 -12.07
CA HIS A 2 -18.44 1.19 -13.49
C HIS A 2 -17.33 1.99 -14.20
N ALA A 3 -16.09 1.50 -14.15
CA ALA A 3 -15.01 2.08 -14.95
C ALA A 3 -15.34 1.98 -16.45
N SER A 4 -14.94 2.98 -17.25
CA SER A 4 -15.14 2.97 -18.71
C SER A 4 -13.90 2.53 -19.51
N GLY A 5 -12.75 2.42 -18.83
CA GLY A 5 -11.48 1.96 -19.40
C GLY A 5 -10.73 1.08 -18.40
N LEU A 6 -10.07 0.03 -18.89
CA LEU A 6 -9.15 -0.82 -18.12
C LEU A 6 -7.83 -0.99 -18.89
N MET A 7 -6.74 -1.21 -18.17
CA MET A 7 -5.41 -1.43 -18.75
C MET A 7 -4.92 -2.85 -18.45
N CYS A 8 -4.57 -3.63 -19.47
CA CYS A 8 -3.91 -4.92 -19.31
C CYS A 8 -2.39 -4.72 -19.16
N SER A 9 -1.78 -5.38 -18.18
CA SER A 9 -0.39 -5.12 -17.76
C SER A 9 0.67 -5.83 -18.63
N TYR A 10 1.93 -5.40 -18.49
CA TYR A 10 3.09 -6.03 -19.14
C TYR A 10 3.33 -7.49 -18.76
N ASN A 11 2.99 -7.91 -17.54
CA ASN A 11 3.44 -9.19 -16.99
C ASN A 11 2.64 -10.38 -17.54
N SER A 12 3.20 -11.58 -17.37
CA SER A 12 2.45 -12.82 -17.55
C SER A 12 1.91 -13.31 -16.21
N ILE A 13 0.76 -14.00 -16.23
CA ILE A 13 0.17 -14.73 -15.10
C ILE A 13 0.02 -16.18 -15.54
N ASN A 14 0.51 -17.13 -14.74
CA ASN A 14 0.45 -18.57 -15.01
C ASN A 14 0.92 -19.02 -16.42
N GLY A 15 1.78 -18.22 -17.07
CA GLY A 15 2.33 -18.50 -18.41
C GLY A 15 1.68 -17.71 -19.56
N VAL A 16 0.63 -16.92 -19.32
CA VAL A 16 -0.07 -16.11 -20.33
C VAL A 16 0.18 -14.61 -20.09
N PRO A 17 0.65 -13.83 -21.07
CA PRO A 17 0.75 -12.37 -20.97
C PRO A 17 -0.63 -11.73 -20.75
N SER A 18 -0.77 -10.81 -19.80
CA SER A 18 -2.08 -10.30 -19.39
C SER A 18 -2.89 -9.61 -20.50
N CYS A 19 -2.24 -9.05 -21.53
CA CYS A 19 -2.93 -8.52 -22.72
C CYS A 19 -3.37 -9.58 -23.75
N ALA A 20 -2.91 -10.82 -23.62
CA ALA A 20 -3.27 -11.96 -24.47
C ALA A 20 -4.13 -13.01 -23.72
N ASP A 21 -4.60 -12.67 -22.52
CA ASP A 21 -5.29 -13.58 -21.62
C ASP A 21 -6.82 -13.48 -21.78
N TYR A 22 -7.39 -14.42 -22.53
CA TYR A 22 -8.84 -14.47 -22.78
C TYR A 22 -9.66 -14.72 -21.51
N ASP A 23 -9.13 -15.53 -20.58
CA ASP A 23 -9.83 -15.84 -19.34
C ASP A 23 -9.91 -14.62 -18.43
N HIS A 24 -8.84 -13.82 -18.35
CA HIS A 24 -8.89 -12.54 -17.64
C HIS A 24 -9.70 -11.47 -18.40
N LEU A 25 -9.41 -11.19 -19.68
CA LEU A 25 -9.97 -10.02 -20.37
C LEU A 25 -11.40 -10.22 -20.89
N THR A 26 -11.79 -11.43 -21.29
CA THR A 26 -13.15 -11.72 -21.77
C THR A 26 -13.98 -12.43 -20.71
N ASN A 27 -13.54 -13.59 -20.20
CA ASN A 27 -14.39 -14.36 -19.27
C ASN A 27 -14.59 -13.64 -17.93
N LEU A 28 -13.52 -13.20 -17.27
CA LEU A 28 -13.59 -12.50 -15.98
C LEU A 28 -14.03 -11.03 -16.13
N VAL A 29 -13.30 -10.22 -16.90
CA VAL A 29 -13.57 -8.77 -16.98
C VAL A 29 -14.90 -8.47 -17.68
N ARG A 30 -15.16 -9.02 -18.86
CA ARG A 30 -16.43 -8.74 -19.58
C ARG A 30 -17.58 -9.64 -19.14
N GLY A 31 -17.34 -10.91 -18.86
CA GLY A 31 -18.36 -11.86 -18.39
C GLY A 31 -18.73 -11.63 -16.92
N THR A 32 -17.84 -11.99 -16.00
CA THR A 32 -18.10 -11.97 -14.54
C THR A 32 -18.29 -10.55 -13.97
N TRP A 33 -17.52 -9.56 -14.43
CA TRP A 33 -17.62 -8.18 -13.91
C TRP A 33 -18.58 -7.27 -14.70
N ASP A 34 -19.19 -7.76 -15.79
CA ASP A 34 -20.05 -6.98 -16.69
C ASP A 34 -19.40 -5.66 -17.16
N PHE A 35 -18.12 -5.72 -17.57
CA PHE A 35 -17.37 -4.54 -17.97
C PHE A 35 -17.80 -4.00 -19.34
N ASP A 36 -18.69 -3.01 -19.32
CA ASP A 36 -19.15 -2.26 -20.48
C ASP A 36 -18.23 -1.05 -20.80
N GLY A 37 -16.99 -1.32 -21.18
CA GLY A 37 -15.99 -0.31 -21.58
C GLY A 37 -14.92 -0.84 -22.53
N TYR A 38 -13.85 -0.07 -22.74
CA TYR A 38 -12.71 -0.47 -23.58
C TYR A 38 -11.50 -0.94 -22.76
N ILE A 39 -10.71 -1.85 -23.33
CA ILE A 39 -9.48 -2.37 -22.73
C ILE A 39 -8.28 -1.88 -23.55
N THR A 40 -7.40 -1.07 -22.94
CA THR A 40 -6.11 -0.67 -23.51
C THR A 40 -5.00 -1.60 -23.02
N SER A 41 -3.94 -1.75 -23.80
CA SER A 41 -2.67 -2.25 -23.30
C SER A 41 -1.97 -1.19 -22.45
N ASP A 42 -1.10 -1.65 -21.55
CA ASP A 42 0.03 -0.88 -21.07
C ASP A 42 1.02 -0.61 -22.23
N CYS A 43 1.87 0.39 -22.09
CA CYS A 43 2.49 1.07 -23.22
C CYS A 43 3.69 0.33 -23.84
N GLY A 44 3.38 -0.63 -24.71
CA GLY A 44 4.31 -1.61 -25.28
C GLY A 44 4.00 -3.06 -24.87
N ALA A 45 2.98 -3.32 -24.05
CA ALA A 45 2.67 -4.67 -23.60
C ALA A 45 2.34 -5.63 -24.75
N VAL A 46 1.67 -5.16 -25.82
CA VAL A 46 1.42 -5.95 -27.04
C VAL A 46 2.73 -6.38 -27.70
N ARG A 47 3.71 -5.47 -27.77
CA ARG A 47 5.07 -5.79 -28.24
C ARG A 47 5.74 -6.84 -27.36
N ASN A 48 5.60 -6.75 -26.04
CA ASN A 48 6.23 -7.71 -25.12
C ASN A 48 5.67 -9.13 -25.25
N VAL A 49 4.41 -9.33 -25.69
CA VAL A 49 3.86 -10.66 -26.03
C VAL A 49 4.75 -11.39 -27.05
N TYR A 50 5.26 -10.64 -28.03
CA TYR A 50 6.18 -11.12 -29.06
C TYR A 50 7.65 -11.05 -28.59
N ASP A 51 8.20 -9.84 -28.45
CA ASP A 51 9.64 -9.59 -28.30
C ASP A 51 10.26 -10.12 -26.99
N THR A 52 9.47 -10.25 -25.91
CA THR A 52 10.03 -10.45 -24.55
C THR A 52 9.52 -11.72 -23.87
N HIS A 53 8.20 -11.95 -23.89
CA HIS A 53 7.61 -13.21 -23.40
C HIS A 53 7.82 -14.37 -24.37
N ASN A 54 8.08 -14.09 -25.66
CA ASN A 54 8.15 -15.10 -26.73
C ASN A 54 6.90 -16.00 -26.76
N TYR A 55 5.73 -15.43 -26.44
CA TYR A 55 4.46 -16.16 -26.35
C TYR A 55 3.89 -16.50 -27.75
N THR A 56 4.30 -15.72 -28.75
CA THR A 56 3.93 -15.89 -30.17
C THR A 56 5.19 -15.86 -31.04
N LYS A 57 5.12 -16.45 -32.24
CA LYS A 57 6.25 -16.59 -33.18
C LYS A 57 6.26 -15.51 -34.25
N THR A 58 5.14 -14.82 -34.46
CA THR A 58 4.98 -13.77 -35.47
C THR A 58 4.26 -12.56 -34.90
N VAL A 59 4.44 -11.42 -35.56
CA VAL A 59 3.74 -10.16 -35.22
C VAL A 59 2.23 -10.31 -35.41
N GLU A 60 1.81 -11.03 -36.45
CA GLU A 60 0.40 -11.27 -36.74
C GLU A 60 -0.26 -12.19 -35.70
N GLU A 61 0.46 -13.22 -35.22
CA GLU A 61 0.00 -14.02 -34.07
C GLU A 61 -0.16 -13.16 -32.81
N ALA A 62 0.80 -12.28 -32.51
CA ALA A 62 0.76 -11.39 -31.34
C ALA A 62 -0.45 -10.44 -31.36
N LEU A 63 -0.75 -9.85 -32.52
CA LEU A 63 -1.96 -9.04 -32.71
C LEU A 63 -3.21 -9.90 -32.58
N ASN A 64 -3.27 -11.07 -33.22
CA ASN A 64 -4.45 -11.93 -33.12
C ASN A 64 -4.73 -12.37 -31.68
N VAL A 65 -3.74 -12.87 -30.92
CA VAL A 65 -4.01 -13.33 -29.54
C VAL A 65 -4.43 -12.19 -28.60
N THR A 66 -3.86 -10.99 -28.75
CA THR A 66 -4.21 -9.84 -27.89
C THR A 66 -5.59 -9.29 -28.20
N PHE A 67 -5.91 -9.04 -29.48
CA PHE A 67 -7.24 -8.60 -29.87
C PHE A 67 -8.30 -9.69 -29.65
N ALA A 68 -8.00 -10.97 -29.88
CA ALA A 68 -8.93 -12.07 -29.59
C ALA A 68 -9.21 -12.22 -28.09
N ALA A 69 -8.20 -12.02 -27.22
CA ALA A 69 -8.37 -12.07 -25.76
C ALA A 69 -9.39 -11.05 -25.22
N GLY A 70 -9.55 -9.91 -25.90
CA GLY A 70 -10.53 -8.87 -25.52
C GLY A 70 -9.95 -7.46 -25.38
N MET A 71 -8.65 -7.28 -25.64
CA MET A 71 -8.01 -5.97 -25.79
C MET A 71 -8.62 -5.22 -26.99
N ASP A 72 -8.80 -3.92 -26.85
CA ASP A 72 -9.35 -3.05 -27.89
C ASP A 72 -8.32 -2.04 -28.45
N ILE A 73 -7.35 -1.59 -27.63
CA ILE A 73 -6.38 -0.55 -28.01
C ILE A 73 -4.96 -0.96 -27.60
N ASP A 74 -4.00 -0.82 -28.53
CA ASP A 74 -2.56 -0.85 -28.23
C ASP A 74 -2.11 0.55 -27.79
N CYS A 75 -1.64 0.70 -26.54
CA CYS A 75 -0.84 1.86 -26.20
C CYS A 75 0.55 1.67 -26.82
N GLY A 76 0.76 2.16 -28.03
CA GLY A 76 2.05 2.03 -28.69
C GLY A 76 1.99 2.18 -30.20
N SER A 77 2.86 1.42 -30.85
CA SER A 77 3.04 1.39 -32.30
C SER A 77 3.13 -0.04 -32.84
N PHE A 78 2.73 -1.04 -32.04
CA PHE A 78 2.80 -2.44 -32.44
C PHE A 78 1.58 -2.85 -33.27
N ALA A 79 0.39 -2.35 -32.95
CA ALA A 79 -0.78 -2.37 -33.82
C ALA A 79 -0.67 -1.29 -34.94
N SER A 80 0.45 -1.28 -35.65
CA SER A 80 0.68 -0.37 -36.78
C SER A 80 -0.25 -0.71 -37.95
N ARG A 81 -0.49 0.26 -38.83
CA ARG A 81 -1.26 0.04 -40.07
C ARG A 81 -0.67 -1.10 -40.92
N GLU A 82 0.66 -1.23 -40.96
CA GLU A 82 1.36 -2.30 -41.68
C GLU A 82 1.08 -3.67 -41.07
N HIS A 83 1.25 -3.80 -39.75
CA HIS A 83 1.05 -5.07 -39.05
C HIS A 83 -0.44 -5.50 -39.05
N LEU A 84 -1.36 -4.56 -38.86
CA LEU A 84 -2.80 -4.82 -38.93
C LEU A 84 -3.22 -5.25 -40.35
N ASN A 85 -2.78 -4.53 -41.40
CA ASN A 85 -3.04 -4.93 -42.79
C ASN A 85 -2.49 -6.33 -43.09
N SER A 86 -1.22 -6.61 -42.74
CA SER A 86 -0.62 -7.94 -42.92
C SER A 86 -1.42 -9.04 -42.20
N SER A 87 -1.87 -8.77 -40.97
CA SER A 87 -2.67 -9.72 -40.18
C SER A 87 -4.03 -10.01 -40.81
N LEU A 88 -4.70 -8.99 -41.37
CA LEU A 88 -6.00 -9.09 -42.03
C LEU A 88 -5.90 -9.74 -43.41
N GLU A 89 -4.91 -9.36 -44.23
CA GLU A 89 -4.65 -9.94 -45.56
C GLU A 89 -4.29 -11.42 -45.48
N LYS A 90 -3.56 -11.84 -44.45
CA LYS A 90 -3.24 -13.25 -44.17
C LYS A 90 -4.39 -14.01 -43.49
N GLY A 91 -5.50 -13.33 -43.13
CA GLY A 91 -6.64 -13.91 -42.41
C GLY A 91 -6.33 -14.38 -40.98
N VAL A 92 -5.20 -13.93 -40.40
CA VAL A 92 -4.76 -14.27 -39.04
C VAL A 92 -5.55 -13.46 -38.01
N LEU A 93 -5.74 -12.16 -38.27
CA LEU A 93 -6.71 -11.31 -37.57
C LEU A 93 -7.97 -11.21 -38.43
N LYS A 94 -9.13 -11.06 -37.79
CA LYS A 94 -10.43 -10.95 -38.46
C LYS A 94 -11.06 -9.56 -38.28
N TRP A 95 -11.81 -9.12 -39.28
CA TRP A 95 -12.51 -7.82 -39.24
C TRP A 95 -13.50 -7.74 -38.08
N GLU A 96 -14.20 -8.81 -37.73
CA GLU A 96 -15.16 -8.80 -36.60
C GLU A 96 -14.47 -8.52 -35.25
N THR A 97 -13.20 -8.90 -35.10
CA THR A 97 -12.40 -8.59 -33.89
C THR A 97 -11.99 -7.12 -33.85
N VAL A 98 -11.63 -6.55 -35.01
CA VAL A 98 -11.30 -5.12 -35.17
C VAL A 98 -12.54 -4.25 -34.96
N ASP A 99 -13.68 -4.63 -35.53
CA ASP A 99 -14.95 -3.93 -35.39
C ASP A 99 -15.41 -3.93 -33.94
N ARG A 100 -15.31 -5.06 -33.22
CA ARG A 100 -15.59 -5.13 -31.77
C ARG A 100 -14.73 -4.14 -30.98
N ALA A 101 -13.42 -4.10 -31.26
CA ALA A 101 -12.49 -3.19 -30.60
C ALA A 101 -12.84 -1.71 -30.86
N LEU A 102 -13.13 -1.36 -32.11
CA LEU A 102 -13.56 -0.02 -32.51
C LEU A 102 -14.88 0.36 -31.85
N VAL A 103 -15.89 -0.53 -31.87
CA VAL A 103 -17.19 -0.29 -31.23
C VAL A 103 -17.06 -0.05 -29.74
N ASN A 104 -16.22 -0.82 -29.02
CA ASN A 104 -15.99 -0.62 -27.59
C ASN A 104 -15.43 0.78 -27.27
N LEU A 105 -14.43 1.25 -28.04
CA LEU A 105 -13.89 2.60 -27.87
C LEU A 105 -14.91 3.68 -28.24
N VAL A 106 -15.53 3.57 -29.43
CA VAL A 106 -16.44 4.59 -29.95
C VAL A 106 -17.71 4.69 -29.09
N LYS A 107 -18.21 3.59 -28.53
CA LYS A 107 -19.32 3.59 -27.56
C LYS A 107 -18.99 4.44 -26.33
N VAL A 108 -17.77 4.37 -25.82
CA VAL A 108 -17.32 5.21 -24.69
C VAL A 108 -17.17 6.68 -25.12
N GLN A 109 -16.63 6.96 -26.31
CA GLN A 109 -16.56 8.33 -26.86
C GLN A 109 -17.96 8.95 -27.07
N MET A 110 -18.94 8.16 -27.51
CA MET A 110 -20.35 8.58 -27.63
C MET A 110 -20.97 8.86 -26.26
N ARG A 111 -20.71 8.05 -25.21
CA ARG A 111 -21.16 8.36 -23.83
C ARG A 111 -20.55 9.64 -23.26
N LEU A 112 -19.35 10.01 -23.70
CA LEU A 112 -18.69 11.27 -23.37
C LEU A 112 -19.19 12.45 -24.25
N GLY A 113 -20.12 12.20 -25.18
CA GLY A 113 -20.73 13.21 -26.03
C GLY A 113 -19.81 13.80 -27.10
N LEU A 114 -18.73 13.10 -27.47
CA LEU A 114 -17.73 13.57 -28.44
C LEU A 114 -18.30 13.85 -29.84
N PHE A 115 -19.48 13.31 -30.15
CA PHE A 115 -20.15 13.42 -31.44
C PHE A 115 -21.43 14.29 -31.41
N ASP A 116 -21.76 14.87 -30.24
CA ASP A 116 -22.96 15.68 -30.03
C ASP A 116 -22.66 17.19 -30.27
N ASP A 117 -23.70 18.05 -30.29
CA ASP A 117 -23.49 19.52 -30.34
C ASP A 117 -22.80 19.98 -29.02
N GLU A 118 -21.69 20.70 -29.16
CA GLU A 118 -20.91 21.29 -28.06
C GLU A 118 -21.78 22.06 -27.04
N LYS A 119 -22.85 22.71 -27.50
CA LYS A 119 -23.79 23.46 -26.66
C LYS A 119 -24.64 22.58 -25.76
N THR A 120 -24.83 21.31 -26.10
CA THR A 120 -25.57 20.34 -25.27
C THR A 120 -24.64 19.55 -24.34
N GLN A 121 -23.32 19.69 -24.48
CA GLN A 121 -22.35 18.93 -23.71
C GLN A 121 -21.92 19.62 -22.40
N PRO A 122 -22.09 18.96 -21.23
CA PRO A 122 -21.80 19.57 -19.94
C PRO A 122 -20.30 19.80 -19.70
N TYR A 123 -19.43 19.07 -20.40
CA TYR A 123 -17.97 19.13 -20.22
C TYR A 123 -17.24 19.93 -21.30
N ALA A 124 -17.86 20.17 -22.46
CA ALA A 124 -17.20 20.84 -23.58
C ALA A 124 -16.88 22.32 -23.29
N ASN A 125 -17.68 22.96 -22.42
CA ASN A 125 -17.57 24.37 -22.07
C ASN A 125 -16.64 24.62 -20.85
N LEU A 126 -15.82 23.63 -20.44
CA LEU A 126 -14.84 23.78 -19.36
C LEU A 126 -13.52 24.35 -19.90
N GLY A 127 -13.15 25.56 -19.48
CA GLY A 127 -11.93 26.25 -19.91
C GLY A 127 -10.80 26.22 -18.87
N VAL A 128 -9.83 27.12 -19.06
CA VAL A 128 -8.66 27.24 -18.16
C VAL A 128 -9.01 27.84 -16.81
N GLU A 129 -10.13 28.55 -16.70
CA GLU A 129 -10.63 29.19 -15.47
C GLU A 129 -11.08 28.20 -14.39
N VAL A 130 -11.40 26.95 -14.76
CA VAL A 130 -11.65 25.87 -13.78
C VAL A 130 -10.37 25.11 -13.39
N VAL A 131 -9.22 25.39 -14.03
CA VAL A 131 -7.93 24.78 -13.68
C VAL A 131 -7.27 25.56 -12.55
N ASN A 132 -6.72 24.86 -11.56
CA ASN A 132 -6.01 25.46 -10.41
C ASN A 132 -6.80 26.57 -9.67
N THR A 133 -8.11 26.39 -9.48
CA THR A 133 -8.92 27.29 -8.64
C THR A 133 -8.46 27.24 -7.17
N PRO A 134 -8.75 28.27 -6.36
CA PRO A 134 -8.51 28.22 -4.91
C PRO A 134 -9.17 27.02 -4.21
N ALA A 135 -10.28 26.51 -4.75
CA ALA A 135 -10.92 25.30 -4.25
C ALA A 135 -10.07 24.04 -4.53
N HIS A 136 -9.45 23.94 -5.70
CA HIS A 136 -8.54 22.83 -6.05
C HIS A 136 -7.24 22.90 -5.24
N GLN A 137 -6.69 24.10 -5.03
CA GLN A 137 -5.53 24.33 -4.16
C GLN A 137 -5.82 23.92 -2.72
N LYS A 138 -6.98 24.32 -2.18
CA LYS A 138 -7.44 23.91 -0.86
C LYS A 138 -7.64 22.39 -0.75
N LEU A 139 -8.18 21.75 -1.79
CA LEU A 139 -8.34 20.28 -1.83
C LEU A 139 -6.99 19.55 -1.80
N ALA A 140 -5.98 20.04 -2.53
CA ALA A 140 -4.63 19.47 -2.51
C ALA A 140 -3.96 19.62 -1.13
N LEU A 141 -4.08 20.80 -0.50
CA LEU A 141 -3.62 21.03 0.87
C LEU A 141 -4.34 20.13 1.89
N GLU A 142 -5.66 19.99 1.76
CA GLU A 142 -6.47 19.16 2.66
C GLU A 142 -6.14 17.66 2.51
N ALA A 143 -5.86 17.19 1.28
CA ALA A 143 -5.38 15.83 1.05
C ALA A 143 -4.03 15.57 1.73
N ALA A 144 -3.09 16.53 1.68
CA ALA A 144 -1.81 16.43 2.38
C ALA A 144 -2.00 16.39 3.91
N ARG A 145 -2.76 17.34 4.48
CA ARG A 145 -3.12 17.38 5.92
C ARG A 145 -3.74 16.09 6.43
N GLN A 146 -4.63 15.50 5.63
CA GLN A 146 -5.32 14.27 6.01
C GLN A 146 -4.51 12.99 5.77
N GLY A 147 -3.49 13.02 4.91
CA GLY A 147 -2.63 11.88 4.57
C GLY A 147 -1.38 11.75 5.44
N ILE A 148 -0.79 12.87 5.88
CA ILE A 148 0.40 12.86 6.76
C ILE A 148 0.08 12.10 8.05
N THR A 149 0.96 11.16 8.38
CA THR A 149 0.74 10.16 9.44
C THR A 149 1.79 10.29 10.54
N LEU A 150 1.35 10.56 11.76
CA LEU A 150 2.20 10.59 12.96
C LEU A 150 2.45 9.16 13.45
N LEU A 151 3.67 8.66 13.33
CA LEU A 151 4.04 7.29 13.71
C LEU A 151 4.49 7.18 15.16
N LYS A 152 5.14 8.22 15.68
CA LYS A 152 5.66 8.29 17.06
C LYS A 152 5.44 9.70 17.60
N ASN A 153 5.06 9.82 18.87
CA ASN A 153 5.06 11.09 19.60
C ASN A 153 5.18 10.83 21.10
N GLU A 154 6.39 10.88 21.62
CA GLU A 154 6.72 10.69 23.03
C GLU A 154 6.83 12.03 23.76
N ASN A 155 6.60 12.02 25.08
CA ASN A 155 6.76 13.17 25.98
C ASN A 155 5.98 14.45 25.58
N SER A 156 4.97 14.34 24.71
CA SER A 156 4.29 15.49 24.08
C SER A 156 5.25 16.44 23.33
N ASN A 157 6.26 15.87 22.67
CA ASN A 157 7.28 16.60 21.90
C ASN A 157 6.67 17.38 20.72
N LEU A 158 5.71 16.77 20.01
CA LEU A 158 4.84 17.48 19.07
C LEU A 158 3.43 17.70 19.65
N PRO A 159 2.74 18.79 19.27
CA PRO A 159 3.24 19.88 18.43
C PRO A 159 4.31 20.71 19.15
N PHE A 160 5.26 21.26 18.38
CA PHE A 160 6.30 22.14 18.89
C PHE A 160 5.68 23.37 19.55
N LYS A 161 6.11 23.68 20.77
CA LYS A 161 5.56 24.77 21.58
C LYS A 161 6.48 25.99 21.50
N GLY A 162 6.04 27.01 20.77
CA GLY A 162 6.77 28.27 20.58
C GLY A 162 5.91 29.49 20.86
N LYS A 163 6.57 30.61 21.17
CA LYS A 163 6.00 31.96 20.97
C LYS A 163 6.47 32.47 19.61
N SER A 164 6.05 33.67 19.23
CA SER A 164 6.71 34.44 18.17
C SER A 164 8.24 34.46 18.38
N GLU A 165 9.00 34.35 17.29
CA GLU A 165 10.48 34.34 17.26
C GLU A 165 11.17 33.03 17.72
N ILE A 166 10.52 31.86 17.60
CA ILE A 166 11.18 30.57 17.78
C ILE A 166 12.25 30.33 16.69
N LYS A 167 13.36 29.68 17.05
CA LYS A 167 14.42 29.27 16.11
C LYS A 167 14.30 27.79 15.72
N ILE A 168 14.34 27.52 14.43
CA ILE A 168 14.03 26.21 13.84
C ILE A 168 15.23 25.71 13.03
N ALA A 169 15.81 24.58 13.41
CA ALA A 169 16.80 23.91 12.55
C ALA A 169 16.08 22.95 11.59
N ALA A 170 16.00 23.33 10.31
CA ALA A 170 15.48 22.51 9.22
C ALA A 170 16.63 21.75 8.55
N ILE A 171 16.81 20.48 8.93
CA ILE A 171 18.00 19.69 8.58
C ILE A 171 17.64 18.52 7.66
N GLY A 172 18.50 18.21 6.68
CA GLY A 172 18.40 17.02 5.84
C GLY A 172 18.01 17.30 4.38
N PRO A 173 18.17 16.32 3.48
CA PRO A 173 18.07 16.50 2.03
C PRO A 173 16.68 16.90 1.53
N HIS A 174 15.61 16.65 2.31
CA HIS A 174 14.25 17.02 1.96
C HIS A 174 13.74 18.29 2.66
N SER A 175 14.58 18.99 3.43
CA SER A 175 14.17 20.21 4.14
C SER A 175 13.73 21.32 3.17
N ASN A 176 14.36 21.43 2.00
CA ASN A 176 13.93 22.29 0.91
C ASN A 176 13.35 21.49 -0.29
N ALA A 177 12.60 20.41 -0.03
CA ALA A 177 12.00 19.59 -1.08
C ALA A 177 10.92 20.35 -1.87
N THR A 178 10.99 20.26 -3.20
CA THR A 178 9.95 20.78 -4.12
C THR A 178 9.41 19.66 -5.01
N LEU A 179 10.09 19.36 -6.13
CA LEU A 179 9.65 18.35 -7.11
C LEU A 179 9.47 16.96 -6.49
N VAL A 180 10.29 16.59 -5.49
CA VAL A 180 10.19 15.32 -4.75
C VAL A 180 8.79 15.14 -4.16
N MET A 181 8.16 16.21 -3.67
CA MET A 181 6.82 16.12 -3.06
C MET A 181 5.73 15.70 -4.05
N GLN A 182 5.98 15.75 -5.35
CA GLN A 182 5.00 15.37 -6.37
C GLN A 182 5.05 13.88 -6.77
N GLY A 183 6.09 13.13 -6.38
CA GLY A 183 6.26 11.73 -6.82
C GLY A 183 6.47 11.62 -8.33
N ASN A 184 5.67 10.78 -9.00
CA ASN A 184 5.68 10.56 -10.45
C ASN A 184 4.31 10.84 -11.10
N TYR A 185 4.21 10.65 -12.42
CA TYR A 185 2.99 10.91 -13.22
C TYR A 185 2.37 12.30 -13.02
N GLN A 186 3.21 13.29 -12.66
CA GLN A 186 2.81 14.66 -12.35
C GLN A 186 2.95 15.59 -13.55
N GLY A 187 1.99 16.49 -13.71
CA GLY A 187 2.10 17.67 -14.58
C GLY A 187 2.60 18.89 -13.81
N LYS A 188 3.12 19.89 -14.54
CA LYS A 188 3.71 21.11 -13.95
C LYS A 188 2.77 21.76 -12.92
N ALA A 189 3.18 21.73 -11.65
CA ALA A 189 2.47 22.39 -10.56
C ALA A 189 2.46 23.93 -10.73
N PRO A 190 1.41 24.60 -10.21
CA PRO A 190 1.32 26.07 -10.23
C PRO A 190 2.32 26.75 -9.28
N TYR A 191 2.64 26.07 -8.18
CA TYR A 191 3.62 26.43 -7.15
C TYR A 191 4.01 25.14 -6.40
N LEU A 192 5.09 25.16 -5.62
CA LEU A 192 5.52 24.06 -4.75
C LEU A 192 6.09 24.65 -3.46
N ILE A 193 5.31 24.64 -2.38
CA ILE A 193 5.74 25.20 -1.08
C ILE A 193 6.63 24.18 -0.38
N SER A 194 7.93 24.47 -0.22
CA SER A 194 8.85 23.55 0.45
C SER A 194 8.67 23.55 1.98
N PRO A 195 9.15 22.52 2.71
CA PRO A 195 9.09 22.55 4.17
C PRO A 195 9.85 23.74 4.75
N LEU A 196 11.02 24.09 4.21
CA LEU A 196 11.79 25.27 4.57
C LEU A 196 10.96 26.56 4.44
N GLU A 197 10.38 26.81 3.27
CA GLU A 197 9.53 27.98 3.00
C GLU A 197 8.33 28.05 3.96
N ALA A 198 7.70 26.91 4.25
CA ALA A 198 6.55 26.85 5.16
C ALA A 198 6.93 27.10 6.64
N LEU A 199 8.14 26.73 7.06
CA LEU A 199 8.61 26.94 8.43
C LEU A 199 8.90 28.42 8.74
N GLU A 200 9.21 29.24 7.73
CA GLU A 200 9.41 30.70 7.88
C GLU A 200 8.16 31.43 8.41
N ALA A 201 6.98 30.84 8.25
CA ALA A 201 5.73 31.37 8.83
C ALA A 201 5.66 31.22 10.36
N TYR A 202 6.49 30.35 10.96
CA TYR A 202 6.48 30.02 12.38
C TYR A 202 7.66 30.60 13.16
N GLY A 203 8.82 30.83 12.51
CA GLY A 203 10.04 31.26 13.19
C GLY A 203 11.23 31.56 12.28
N ASP A 204 12.38 31.83 12.89
CA ASP A 204 13.66 32.00 12.21
C ASP A 204 14.25 30.63 11.87
N VAL A 205 14.43 30.32 10.58
CA VAL A 205 14.77 28.97 10.11
C VAL A 205 16.23 28.89 9.65
N SER A 206 17.04 28.09 10.34
CA SER A 206 18.34 27.68 9.83
C SER A 206 18.19 26.44 8.94
N TYR A 207 18.67 26.54 7.70
CA TYR A 207 18.66 25.45 6.73
C TYR A 207 20.02 24.75 6.67
N ASN A 208 20.06 23.43 6.82
CA ASN A 208 21.25 22.64 6.55
C ASN A 208 20.93 21.27 5.91
N PRO A 209 21.30 21.01 4.65
CA PRO A 209 21.00 19.72 4.02
C PRO A 209 21.81 18.54 4.62
N GLY A 210 22.97 18.81 5.23
CA GLY A 210 23.93 17.87 5.82
C GLY A 210 24.58 16.90 4.82
N CYS A 211 23.77 16.15 4.07
CA CYS A 211 24.19 15.34 2.92
C CYS A 211 24.48 16.26 1.72
N SER A 212 25.76 16.44 1.36
CA SER A 212 26.16 17.35 0.28
C SER A 212 25.75 16.91 -1.13
N ASP A 213 25.44 15.63 -1.31
CA ASP A 213 24.86 15.02 -2.50
C ASP A 213 23.36 14.67 -2.35
N TYR A 214 22.67 15.31 -1.39
CA TYR A 214 21.24 15.15 -1.11
C TYR A 214 20.83 13.69 -0.78
N VAL A 215 19.86 13.14 -1.51
CA VAL A 215 19.23 11.84 -1.21
C VAL A 215 20.23 10.67 -1.19
N PRO A 216 21.14 10.50 -2.16
CA PRO A 216 22.22 9.51 -2.09
C PRO A 216 23.07 9.53 -0.81
N CYS A 217 23.32 10.70 -0.22
CA CYS A 217 24.06 10.92 1.03
C CYS A 217 25.34 10.05 1.15
N LEU A 218 26.23 10.06 0.16
CA LEU A 218 27.38 9.15 0.09
C LEU A 218 28.55 9.57 0.99
N ASN A 219 28.55 10.81 1.48
CA ASN A 219 29.62 11.38 2.30
C ASN A 219 29.07 12.22 3.47
N ASP A 220 29.95 12.54 4.42
CA ASP A 220 29.67 13.14 5.73
C ASP A 220 30.22 14.56 5.89
N SER A 221 30.63 15.21 4.80
CA SER A 221 31.30 16.54 4.85
C SER A 221 30.48 17.64 5.52
N GLY A 222 29.15 17.65 5.37
CA GLY A 222 28.26 18.62 6.02
C GLY A 222 27.69 18.18 7.36
N PHE A 223 28.15 17.05 7.94
CA PHE A 223 27.54 16.50 9.16
C PHE A 223 27.91 17.32 10.41
N SER A 224 29.09 17.94 10.46
CA SER A 224 29.44 18.87 11.56
C SER A 224 28.51 20.07 11.54
N ASP A 225 28.45 20.79 10.41
CA ASP A 225 27.61 21.98 10.25
C ASP A 225 26.12 21.70 10.58
N ALA A 226 25.63 20.49 10.30
CA ALA A 226 24.27 20.08 10.63
C ALA A 226 24.06 19.80 12.13
N VAL A 227 25.08 19.29 12.84
CA VAL A 227 25.07 19.19 14.30
C VAL A 227 25.21 20.58 14.94
N ASP A 228 26.11 21.42 14.42
CA ASP A 228 26.37 22.77 14.92
C ASP A 228 25.13 23.70 14.74
N ALA A 229 24.29 23.43 13.74
CA ALA A 229 23.00 24.10 13.56
C ALA A 229 22.01 23.88 14.72
N VAL A 230 22.15 22.79 15.49
CA VAL A 230 21.32 22.52 16.67
C VAL A 230 21.54 23.57 17.75
N ASP A 231 22.77 24.03 17.98
CA ASP A 231 23.14 24.92 19.09
C ASP A 231 22.30 26.21 19.12
N ASN A 232 22.01 26.75 17.93
CA ASN A 232 21.28 28.00 17.77
C ASN A 232 19.76 27.83 17.59
N ALA A 233 19.24 26.61 17.52
CA ALA A 233 17.81 26.34 17.39
C ALA A 233 17.12 26.05 18.72
N ASP A 234 15.83 26.37 18.83
CA ASP A 234 14.96 25.94 19.93
C ASP A 234 14.35 24.56 19.63
N VAL A 235 14.04 24.28 18.36
CA VAL A 235 13.47 23.01 17.88
C VAL A 235 14.16 22.52 16.60
N VAL A 236 14.20 21.21 16.43
CA VAL A 236 14.89 20.54 15.31
C VAL A 236 13.90 19.71 14.48
N ALA A 237 13.85 19.99 13.18
CA ALA A 237 13.04 19.27 12.21
C ALA A 237 13.95 18.58 11.18
N LEU A 238 13.96 17.25 11.18
CA LEU A 238 14.78 16.40 10.32
C LEU A 238 13.97 15.95 9.12
N PHE A 239 14.42 16.23 7.89
CA PHE A 239 13.70 15.97 6.65
C PHE A 239 14.50 15.04 5.73
N PHE A 240 14.12 13.75 5.74
CA PHE A 240 14.90 12.66 5.13
C PHE A 240 14.01 11.73 4.26
N GLY A 241 14.57 10.64 3.74
CA GLY A 241 13.84 9.61 3.02
C GLY A 241 14.35 9.32 1.61
N ILE A 242 13.42 9.05 0.70
CA ILE A 242 13.68 8.62 -0.68
C ILE A 242 12.85 9.43 -1.69
N ASP A 243 13.29 9.41 -2.94
CA ASP A 243 12.65 10.05 -4.08
C ASP A 243 12.64 9.14 -5.32
N GLN A 244 12.29 9.71 -6.48
CA GLN A 244 12.26 9.00 -7.77
C GLN A 244 13.65 8.58 -8.31
N THR A 245 14.76 8.96 -7.66
CA THR A 245 16.08 8.36 -7.97
C THR A 245 16.23 6.96 -7.36
N ILE A 246 15.44 6.66 -6.32
CA ILE A 246 15.49 5.42 -5.54
C ILE A 246 14.32 4.50 -5.89
N GLU A 247 13.07 4.99 -5.93
CA GLU A 247 11.87 4.22 -6.31
C GLU A 247 11.10 4.89 -7.44
N ALA A 248 11.01 4.24 -8.60
CA ALA A 248 10.33 4.77 -9.78
C ALA A 248 9.84 3.66 -10.71
N GLU A 249 9.09 4.02 -11.75
CA GLU A 249 8.76 3.11 -12.85
C GLU A 249 10.04 2.56 -13.50
N GLY A 250 10.08 1.25 -13.76
CA GLY A 250 11.29 0.56 -14.22
C GLY A 250 12.42 0.48 -13.18
N ARG A 251 12.19 0.89 -11.93
CA ARG A 251 13.17 0.91 -10.83
C ARG A 251 12.55 0.45 -9.50
N ASP A 252 12.50 -0.86 -9.33
CA ASP A 252 12.34 -1.46 -8.01
C ASP A 252 13.58 -1.17 -7.13
N ARG A 253 13.35 -1.00 -5.82
CA ARG A 253 14.43 -0.89 -4.83
C ARG A 253 15.04 -2.26 -4.54
N THR A 254 16.35 -2.28 -4.25
CA THR A 254 17.08 -3.49 -3.83
C THR A 254 16.97 -3.77 -2.32
N ASP A 255 16.61 -2.77 -1.54
CA ASP A 255 16.43 -2.81 -0.10
C ASP A 255 15.38 -1.77 0.33
N ILE A 256 15.00 -1.81 1.60
CA ILE A 256 14.07 -0.84 2.18
C ILE A 256 14.72 0.01 3.27
N THR A 257 16.03 0.27 3.20
CA THR A 257 16.72 1.15 4.15
C THR A 257 16.82 2.60 3.66
N LEU A 258 17.18 3.53 4.55
CA LEU A 258 17.51 4.89 4.12
C LEU A 258 18.80 4.89 3.28
N PRO A 259 18.88 5.65 2.17
CA PRO A 259 20.08 5.67 1.33
C PRO A 259 21.33 6.23 2.05
N GLY A 260 22.48 5.66 1.71
CA GLY A 260 23.80 6.17 2.09
C GLY A 260 23.98 6.34 3.61
N LYS A 261 24.43 7.53 4.01
CA LYS A 261 24.69 7.92 5.40
C LYS A 261 23.51 8.67 6.06
N GLN A 262 22.32 8.73 5.44
CA GLN A 262 21.18 9.49 6.00
C GLN A 262 20.84 9.08 7.45
N GLN A 263 20.79 7.77 7.74
CA GLN A 263 20.56 7.28 9.10
C GLN A 263 21.59 7.82 10.10
N HIS A 264 22.88 7.84 9.74
CA HIS A 264 23.95 8.29 10.64
C HIS A 264 23.83 9.79 10.95
N LEU A 265 23.45 10.61 9.96
CA LEU A 265 23.19 12.04 10.17
C LEU A 265 21.99 12.26 11.11
N ILE A 266 20.89 11.52 10.90
CA ILE A 266 19.71 11.58 11.77
C ILE A 266 20.11 11.25 13.22
N GLU A 267 20.86 10.17 13.45
CA GLU A 267 21.33 9.75 14.77
C GLU A 267 22.23 10.81 15.43
N MET A 268 23.17 11.41 14.68
CA MET A 268 24.06 12.46 15.20
C MET A 268 23.30 13.71 15.64
N VAL A 269 22.40 14.22 14.79
CA VAL A 269 21.66 15.47 15.03
C VAL A 269 20.58 15.28 16.10
N ALA A 270 19.85 14.15 16.07
CA ALA A 270 18.87 13.83 17.10
C ALA A 270 19.52 13.71 18.49
N LYS A 271 20.68 13.06 18.57
CA LYS A 271 21.45 12.96 19.82
C LYS A 271 21.96 14.31 20.31
N ALA A 272 22.39 15.20 19.40
CA ALA A 272 22.77 16.56 19.76
C ALA A 272 21.58 17.35 20.34
N ALA A 273 20.39 17.25 19.71
CA ALA A 273 19.16 17.85 20.22
C ALA A 273 18.76 17.29 21.60
N ALA A 274 18.80 15.96 21.76
CA ALA A 274 18.49 15.28 23.02
C ALA A 274 19.43 15.68 24.16
N ASN A 275 20.75 15.77 23.92
CA ASN A 275 21.74 16.24 24.89
C ASN A 275 21.47 17.68 25.37
N GLN A 276 20.82 18.50 24.53
CA GLN A 276 20.45 19.89 24.84
C GLN A 276 19.00 20.04 25.31
N GLY A 277 18.24 18.95 25.41
CA GLY A 277 16.82 18.97 25.79
C GLY A 277 15.89 19.63 24.74
N LYS A 278 16.34 19.75 23.49
CA LYS A 278 15.62 20.42 22.40
C LYS A 278 14.63 19.47 21.73
N PRO A 279 13.34 19.88 21.53
CA PRO A 279 12.38 19.06 20.80
C PRO A 279 12.86 18.72 19.39
N CYS A 280 12.71 17.45 19.00
CA CYS A 280 13.20 16.92 17.73
C CYS A 280 12.13 16.09 17.03
N ALA A 281 11.94 16.27 15.73
CA ALA A 281 10.99 15.50 14.93
C ALA A 281 11.60 15.01 13.63
N LEU A 282 11.48 13.71 13.35
CA LEU A 282 11.84 13.10 12.06
C LEU A 282 10.64 13.10 11.12
N VAL A 283 10.72 13.90 10.06
CA VAL A 283 9.82 13.91 8.92
C VAL A 283 10.47 13.14 7.78
N PHE A 284 9.82 12.12 7.23
CA PHE A 284 10.35 11.38 6.09
C PHE A 284 9.36 11.21 4.94
N PHE A 285 9.91 11.35 3.73
CA PHE A 285 9.23 11.24 2.45
C PHE A 285 9.56 9.88 1.84
N ALA A 286 8.53 9.11 1.48
CA ALA A 286 8.64 7.81 0.85
C ALA A 286 7.27 7.34 0.38
N GLY A 287 7.14 6.88 -0.87
CA GLY A 287 5.94 6.17 -1.32
C GLY A 287 5.89 4.77 -0.71
N GLY A 288 6.98 4.00 -0.83
CA GLY A 288 7.08 2.66 -0.23
C GLY A 288 7.62 2.64 1.21
N SER A 289 7.50 1.49 1.87
CA SER A 289 8.06 1.24 3.21
C SER A 289 9.55 1.55 3.33
N LEU A 290 9.97 2.11 4.47
CA LEU A 290 11.37 2.24 4.90
C LEU A 290 11.55 1.65 6.30
N ASP A 291 12.57 0.81 6.48
CA ASP A 291 12.98 0.30 7.79
C ASP A 291 13.60 1.43 8.62
N ILE A 292 12.76 2.00 9.47
CA ILE A 292 13.10 3.05 10.43
C ILE A 292 13.17 2.50 11.86
N THR A 293 13.52 1.23 12.04
CA THR A 293 13.65 0.59 13.37
C THR A 293 14.55 1.41 14.29
N PHE A 294 15.68 1.93 13.78
CA PHE A 294 16.60 2.79 14.52
C PHE A 294 15.92 4.05 15.10
N ALA A 295 14.99 4.66 14.35
CA ALA A 295 14.28 5.86 14.77
C ALA A 295 13.12 5.53 15.72
N ARG A 296 12.39 4.44 15.44
CA ARG A 296 11.31 3.93 16.31
C ARG A 296 11.84 3.70 17.73
N ASP A 297 12.96 2.99 17.85
CA ASP A 297 13.49 2.50 19.13
C ASP A 297 14.40 3.53 19.84
N SER A 298 14.81 4.61 19.18
CA SER A 298 15.63 5.66 19.79
C SER A 298 14.81 6.65 20.64
N ALA A 299 15.22 6.86 21.89
CA ALA A 299 14.67 7.90 22.75
C ALA A 299 15.06 9.33 22.29
N ASP A 300 16.15 9.46 21.52
CA ASP A 300 16.62 10.74 20.97
C ASP A 300 15.71 11.24 19.82
N ILE A 301 14.86 10.36 19.28
CA ILE A 301 13.89 10.67 18.21
C ILE A 301 12.47 10.47 18.78
N PRO A 302 11.93 11.44 19.53
CA PRO A 302 10.65 11.32 20.22
C PRO A 302 9.44 11.43 19.28
N SER A 303 9.57 12.07 18.12
CA SER A 303 8.48 12.20 17.14
C SER A 303 8.88 11.80 15.73
N ILE A 304 7.97 11.10 15.03
CA ILE A 304 8.18 10.62 13.66
C ILE A 304 6.91 10.86 12.82
N LEU A 305 7.06 11.51 11.68
CA LEU A 305 6.02 11.78 10.68
C LEU A 305 6.37 11.12 9.34
N TRP A 306 5.44 10.37 8.77
CA TRP A 306 5.49 9.90 7.38
C TRP A 306 4.60 10.78 6.50
N THR A 307 5.13 11.27 5.38
CA THR A 307 4.44 12.26 4.53
C THR A 307 4.02 11.74 3.16
N GLY A 308 4.46 10.53 2.77
CA GLY A 308 4.28 10.05 1.40
C GLY A 308 4.98 10.96 0.40
N TYR A 309 4.22 11.44 -0.59
CA TYR A 309 4.56 12.54 -1.49
C TYR A 309 3.42 13.58 -1.42
N PRO A 310 3.56 14.66 -0.61
CA PRO A 310 2.42 15.49 -0.17
C PRO A 310 2.01 16.63 -1.14
N GLY A 311 2.52 16.64 -2.38
CA GLY A 311 2.07 17.54 -3.44
C GLY A 311 2.41 19.03 -3.25
N GLN A 312 1.65 19.90 -3.93
CA GLN A 312 1.99 21.32 -4.12
C GLN A 312 2.00 22.19 -2.85
N SER A 313 1.18 21.84 -1.87
CA SER A 313 1.12 22.49 -0.55
C SER A 313 1.70 21.59 0.55
N GLY A 314 2.61 20.68 0.19
CA GLY A 314 3.14 19.67 1.09
C GLY A 314 3.94 20.25 2.26
N GLY A 315 4.82 21.23 2.00
CA GLY A 315 5.56 21.93 3.06
C GLY A 315 4.64 22.61 4.07
N GLN A 316 3.60 23.31 3.57
CA GLN A 316 2.58 23.94 4.41
C GLN A 316 1.89 22.92 5.34
N ALA A 317 1.38 21.80 4.80
CA ALA A 317 0.72 20.78 5.60
C ALA A 317 1.63 20.15 6.65
N ILE A 318 2.94 20.03 6.36
CA ILE A 318 3.93 19.52 7.32
C ILE A 318 4.17 20.54 8.45
N ALA A 319 4.36 21.83 8.12
CA ALA A 319 4.61 22.86 9.11
C ALA A 319 3.39 23.07 10.05
N GLU A 320 2.19 23.10 9.48
CA GLU A 320 0.92 23.17 10.23
C GLU A 320 0.74 22.00 11.21
N ILE A 321 1.21 20.79 10.84
CA ILE A 321 1.22 19.64 11.76
C ILE A 321 2.32 19.78 12.81
N LEU A 322 3.55 20.14 12.43
CA LEU A 322 4.66 20.31 13.37
C LEU A 322 4.35 21.34 14.49
N PHE A 323 3.64 22.42 14.17
CA PHE A 323 3.26 23.47 15.13
C PHE A 323 1.83 23.35 15.68
N GLY A 324 1.03 22.40 15.20
CA GLY A 324 -0.26 22.05 15.79
C GLY A 324 -1.47 22.88 15.33
N ASP A 325 -1.33 23.66 14.25
CA ASP A 325 -2.48 24.25 13.55
C ASP A 325 -3.39 23.16 12.95
N VAL A 326 -2.80 22.01 12.60
CA VAL A 326 -3.50 20.82 12.14
C VAL A 326 -3.17 19.63 13.03
N ASN A 327 -4.19 18.99 13.55
CA ASN A 327 -4.08 17.71 14.25
C ASN A 327 -3.91 16.57 13.22
N PRO A 328 -2.79 15.81 13.22
CA PRO A 328 -2.54 14.75 12.26
C PRO A 328 -3.57 13.62 12.41
N SER A 329 -4.01 13.11 11.26
CA SER A 329 -5.12 12.14 11.18
C SER A 329 -4.94 11.10 10.06
N GLY A 330 -3.74 11.05 9.45
CA GLY A 330 -3.37 9.99 8.53
C GLY A 330 -3.19 8.65 9.26
N LYS A 331 -3.34 7.55 8.51
CA LYS A 331 -3.08 6.18 8.95
C LYS A 331 -2.29 5.47 7.85
N LEU A 332 -1.33 4.63 8.22
CA LEU A 332 -0.54 3.88 7.25
C LEU A 332 -1.39 2.97 6.36
N THR A 333 -1.29 3.15 5.05
CA THR A 333 -1.94 2.29 4.04
C THR A 333 -1.12 1.04 3.70
N GLN A 334 0.06 0.89 4.31
CA GLN A 334 0.97 -0.25 4.14
C GLN A 334 1.59 -0.65 5.49
N THR A 335 2.02 -1.91 5.62
CA THR A 335 2.87 -2.32 6.74
C THR A 335 4.29 -1.80 6.49
N ILE A 336 4.92 -1.20 7.52
CA ILE A 336 6.36 -0.90 7.46
C ILE A 336 7.13 -2.13 7.96
N TYR A 337 7.94 -2.69 7.07
CA TYR A 337 8.69 -3.93 7.29
C TYR A 337 10.13 -3.66 7.74
N PRO A 338 10.73 -4.52 8.58
CA PRO A 338 12.17 -4.51 8.80
C PRO A 338 12.90 -5.00 7.55
N GLN A 339 14.11 -4.51 7.30
CA GLN A 339 14.93 -4.82 6.13
C GLN A 339 15.19 -6.33 5.96
N ALA A 340 15.10 -7.13 7.02
CA ALA A 340 15.15 -8.58 6.95
C ALA A 340 14.06 -9.19 6.04
N PHE A 341 12.90 -8.53 5.89
CA PHE A 341 11.80 -8.97 5.02
C PHE A 341 12.24 -9.18 3.56
N THR A 342 13.06 -8.27 3.00
CA THR A 342 13.53 -8.35 1.60
C THR A 342 14.42 -9.57 1.34
N LYS A 343 15.02 -10.14 2.40
CA LYS A 343 15.83 -11.37 2.34
C LYS A 343 15.00 -12.64 2.62
N GLN A 344 13.90 -12.53 3.36
CA GLN A 344 12.98 -13.64 3.68
C GLN A 344 11.96 -13.91 2.57
N VAL A 345 11.59 -12.88 1.81
CA VAL A 345 10.52 -12.90 0.81
C VAL A 345 11.10 -12.48 -0.54
N SER A 346 11.14 -13.40 -1.50
CA SER A 346 11.44 -13.04 -2.89
C SER A 346 10.32 -12.16 -3.43
N MET A 347 10.64 -10.96 -3.94
CA MET A 347 9.60 -10.05 -4.45
C MET A 347 8.78 -10.64 -5.62
N ARG A 348 9.31 -11.65 -6.33
CA ARG A 348 8.62 -12.39 -7.40
C ARG A 348 7.68 -13.49 -6.91
N ASP A 349 7.68 -13.81 -5.61
CA ASP A 349 6.79 -14.81 -5.02
C ASP A 349 5.42 -14.18 -4.68
N MET A 350 4.43 -14.39 -5.53
CA MET A 350 3.09 -13.78 -5.40
C MET A 350 2.20 -14.44 -4.33
N ARG A 351 2.69 -15.47 -3.62
CA ARG A 351 1.92 -16.12 -2.55
C ARG A 351 1.69 -15.12 -1.40
N MET A 352 0.44 -14.96 -0.99
CA MET A 352 0.09 -14.09 0.14
C MET A 352 0.17 -14.80 1.49
N ARG A 353 -0.20 -16.07 1.55
CA ARG A 353 -0.29 -16.88 2.78
C ARG A 353 1.08 -17.42 3.22
N PRO A 354 1.38 -17.50 4.53
CA PRO A 354 2.61 -18.13 5.03
C PRO A 354 2.65 -19.64 4.70
N LYS A 355 3.84 -20.17 4.40
CA LYS A 355 4.04 -21.61 4.16
C LYS A 355 5.50 -22.01 4.42
N GLY A 356 5.74 -22.85 5.43
CA GLY A 356 7.09 -23.25 5.82
C GLY A 356 7.89 -22.05 6.33
N THR A 357 9.04 -21.76 5.71
CA THR A 357 9.87 -20.59 6.02
C THR A 357 9.36 -19.28 5.40
N PHE A 358 8.38 -19.34 4.48
CA PHE A 358 7.79 -18.14 3.88
C PHE A 358 6.81 -17.48 4.87
N PRO A 359 7.06 -16.24 5.34
CA PRO A 359 6.31 -15.61 6.41
C PRO A 359 4.98 -14.98 5.97
N GLY A 360 4.57 -15.09 4.71
CA GLY A 360 3.38 -14.43 4.16
C GLY A 360 3.63 -12.97 3.78
N ARG A 361 2.57 -12.27 3.33
CA ARG A 361 2.62 -10.87 2.87
C ARG A 361 1.42 -10.05 3.35
N GLY A 362 1.63 -8.74 3.47
CA GLY A 362 0.63 -7.77 3.92
C GLY A 362 0.18 -7.98 5.37
N TYR A 363 -0.59 -7.03 5.91
CA TYR A 363 -1.14 -7.13 7.27
C TYR A 363 -2.07 -8.34 7.47
N ARG A 364 -2.67 -8.83 6.38
CA ARG A 364 -3.62 -9.96 6.38
C ARG A 364 -2.96 -11.29 6.73
N PHE A 365 -1.70 -11.51 6.32
CA PHE A 365 -1.08 -12.84 6.40
C PHE A 365 0.35 -12.86 6.95
N TYR A 366 1.06 -11.73 6.99
CA TYR A 366 2.46 -11.71 7.43
C TYR A 366 2.61 -12.12 8.90
N THR A 367 3.49 -13.08 9.18
CA THR A 367 3.72 -13.66 10.50
C THR A 367 4.97 -13.16 11.22
N GLY A 368 5.83 -12.41 10.56
CA GLY A 368 7.05 -11.83 11.15
C GLY A 368 6.83 -10.47 11.83
N ASP A 369 7.93 -9.88 12.29
CA ASP A 369 7.96 -8.61 13.01
C ASP A 369 7.74 -7.41 12.07
N VAL A 370 7.06 -6.38 12.56
CA VAL A 370 6.79 -5.13 11.83
C VAL A 370 7.43 -3.95 12.55
N VAL A 371 7.86 -2.94 11.79
CA VAL A 371 8.34 -1.67 12.36
C VAL A 371 7.13 -0.87 12.83
N TYR A 372 6.16 -0.70 11.93
CA TYR A 372 4.82 -0.17 12.20
C TYR A 372 3.78 -0.99 11.44
N PRO A 373 2.63 -1.35 12.06
CA PRO A 373 1.58 -2.10 11.39
C PRO A 373 0.79 -1.21 10.41
N PHE A 374 0.15 -1.84 9.44
CA PHE A 374 -0.93 -1.21 8.66
C PHE A 374 -1.98 -0.57 9.58
N ALA A 375 -2.57 0.53 9.12
CA ALA A 375 -3.49 1.41 9.84
C ALA A 375 -2.92 2.15 11.07
N HIS A 376 -1.62 2.03 11.37
CA HIS A 376 -1.02 2.82 12.45
C HIS A 376 -1.01 4.32 12.11
N GLY A 377 -1.38 5.17 13.07
CA GLY A 377 -1.31 6.62 12.96
C GLY A 377 -1.90 7.31 14.19
N LEU A 378 -1.10 8.15 14.83
CA LEU A 378 -1.41 8.90 16.04
C LEU A 378 -2.09 10.24 15.73
N SER A 379 -2.70 10.83 16.76
CA SER A 379 -3.29 12.17 16.77
C SER A 379 -2.75 12.95 17.97
N TYR A 380 -2.85 14.28 17.95
CA TYR A 380 -2.64 15.13 19.14
C TYR A 380 -3.82 15.13 20.12
N THR A 381 -4.91 14.43 19.80
CA THR A 381 -6.03 14.21 20.71
C THR A 381 -6.32 12.72 20.92
N SER A 382 -7.17 12.41 21.91
CA SER A 382 -7.56 11.04 22.26
C SER A 382 -9.05 10.82 22.06
N PHE A 383 -9.41 9.71 21.41
CA PHE A 383 -10.80 9.35 21.15
C PHE A 383 -11.26 8.15 21.98
N ALA A 384 -12.49 8.20 22.46
CA ALA A 384 -13.20 7.11 23.11
C ALA A 384 -14.31 6.57 22.20
N TYR A 385 -14.52 5.26 22.26
CA TYR A 385 -15.50 4.54 21.46
C TYR A 385 -16.54 3.89 22.36
N SER A 386 -17.80 3.97 21.95
CA SER A 386 -18.87 3.15 22.50
C SER A 386 -19.82 2.69 21.39
N TRP A 387 -20.61 1.65 21.67
CA TRP A 387 -21.67 1.19 20.77
C TRP A 387 -22.89 2.10 20.93
N GLY A 388 -23.20 2.92 19.90
CA GLY A 388 -24.43 3.73 19.87
C GLY A 388 -25.69 2.86 19.81
N SER A 389 -25.56 1.66 19.25
CA SER A 389 -26.52 0.55 19.42
C SER A 389 -25.75 -0.76 19.52
N GLN A 390 -26.10 -1.65 20.45
CA GLN A 390 -25.45 -2.97 20.56
C GLN A 390 -25.65 -3.76 19.26
N PRO A 391 -24.58 -4.14 18.53
CA PRO A 391 -24.71 -4.95 17.32
C PRO A 391 -25.15 -6.38 17.67
N PRO A 392 -25.79 -7.11 16.74
CA PRO A 392 -26.20 -8.49 16.95
C PRO A 392 -24.97 -9.39 17.19
N LYS A 393 -25.05 -10.27 18.19
CA LYS A 393 -23.98 -11.22 18.54
C LYS A 393 -23.98 -12.50 17.69
N ALA A 394 -24.98 -12.67 16.83
CA ALA A 394 -25.09 -13.80 15.93
C ALA A 394 -25.82 -13.40 14.64
N LEU A 395 -25.47 -14.05 13.53
CA LEU A 395 -26.18 -13.98 12.26
C LEU A 395 -26.44 -15.41 11.75
N GLU A 396 -27.53 -15.61 11.01
CA GLU A 396 -27.80 -16.89 10.35
C GLU A 396 -26.82 -17.08 9.17
N LEU A 397 -26.06 -18.17 9.15
CA LEU A 397 -25.10 -18.48 8.09
C LEU A 397 -25.76 -18.42 6.70
N LYS A 398 -26.99 -18.94 6.61
CA LYS A 398 -27.80 -18.92 5.39
C LYS A 398 -28.01 -17.51 4.84
N THR A 399 -28.13 -16.48 5.68
CA THR A 399 -28.23 -15.09 5.19
C THR A 399 -26.99 -14.69 4.41
N ILE A 400 -25.80 -15.08 4.88
CA ILE A 400 -24.54 -14.80 4.17
C ILE A 400 -24.49 -15.58 2.86
N GLU A 401 -24.82 -16.87 2.87
CA GLU A 401 -24.87 -17.74 1.69
C GLU A 401 -25.86 -17.22 0.61
N ASP A 402 -27.07 -16.85 1.02
CA ASP A 402 -28.10 -16.31 0.12
C ASP A 402 -27.65 -14.95 -0.46
N ARG A 403 -26.95 -14.10 0.31
CA ARG A 403 -26.40 -12.83 -0.20
C ARG A 403 -25.23 -13.02 -1.16
N LEU A 404 -24.29 -13.92 -0.88
CA LEU A 404 -23.17 -14.23 -1.78
C LEU A 404 -23.68 -14.70 -3.16
N ARG A 405 -24.74 -15.52 -3.20
CA ARG A 405 -25.38 -15.97 -4.46
C ARG A 405 -26.03 -14.86 -5.27
N THR A 406 -26.36 -13.71 -4.67
CA THR A 406 -26.99 -12.59 -5.37
C THR A 406 -26.00 -11.60 -6.00
N THR A 407 -24.70 -11.78 -5.78
CA THR A 407 -23.66 -10.88 -6.32
C THR A 407 -22.29 -11.54 -6.31
N GLU A 408 -21.72 -11.77 -7.48
CA GLU A 408 -20.33 -12.25 -7.63
C GLU A 408 -19.31 -11.12 -7.35
N ILE A 409 -19.78 -9.87 -7.34
CA ILE A 409 -18.95 -8.67 -7.14
C ILE A 409 -19.03 -8.23 -5.69
N ALA A 410 -17.90 -8.30 -4.97
CA ALA A 410 -17.81 -7.90 -3.55
C ALA A 410 -18.25 -6.44 -3.30
N SER A 411 -17.92 -5.50 -4.19
CA SER A 411 -18.31 -4.09 -4.04
C SER A 411 -19.81 -3.80 -4.23
N ALA A 412 -20.56 -4.75 -4.80
CA ALA A 412 -22.03 -4.71 -4.88
C ALA A 412 -22.69 -5.58 -3.80
N SER A 413 -21.90 -6.14 -2.87
CA SER A 413 -22.40 -7.03 -1.82
C SER A 413 -23.29 -6.27 -0.82
N PRO A 414 -24.52 -6.74 -0.58
CA PRO A 414 -25.41 -6.06 0.36
C PRO A 414 -24.88 -6.14 1.80
N GLU A 415 -25.20 -5.11 2.59
CA GLU A 415 -24.97 -5.06 4.03
C GLU A 415 -25.67 -6.23 4.73
N VAL A 416 -24.97 -6.87 5.66
CA VAL A 416 -25.49 -7.91 6.57
C VAL A 416 -25.34 -7.53 8.04
N LEU A 417 -24.50 -6.54 8.35
CA LEU A 417 -24.26 -6.03 9.70
C LEU A 417 -23.91 -4.53 9.66
N SER A 418 -24.72 -3.71 10.33
CA SER A 418 -24.43 -2.28 10.55
C SER A 418 -23.80 -2.08 11.93
N LEU A 419 -22.61 -1.49 11.97
CA LEU A 419 -21.88 -1.14 13.19
C LEU A 419 -22.08 0.35 13.49
N ASN A 420 -22.97 0.66 14.45
CA ASN A 420 -23.23 2.04 14.87
C ASN A 420 -22.41 2.38 16.11
N LEU A 421 -21.45 3.28 15.98
CA LEU A 421 -20.56 3.72 17.05
C LEU A 421 -20.85 5.17 17.45
N GLU A 422 -20.57 5.50 18.70
CA GLU A 422 -20.36 6.87 19.15
C GLU A 422 -18.88 7.07 19.43
N LEU A 423 -18.31 8.09 18.77
CA LEU A 423 -16.92 8.50 18.83
C LEU A 423 -16.84 9.83 19.61
N HIS A 424 -16.24 9.81 20.79
CA HIS A 424 -16.09 11.00 21.64
C HIS A 424 -14.64 11.47 21.66
N ASN A 425 -14.39 12.76 21.48
CA ASN A 425 -13.06 13.35 21.59
C ASN A 425 -12.81 13.81 23.03
N GLU A 426 -12.01 13.04 23.78
CA GLU A 426 -11.67 13.30 25.19
C GLU A 426 -10.51 14.28 25.37
N GLY A 427 -9.71 14.53 24.33
CA GLY A 427 -8.53 15.39 24.43
C GLY A 427 -8.83 16.86 24.12
N ALA A 428 -7.83 17.71 24.37
CA ALA A 428 -7.98 19.18 24.35
C ALA A 428 -7.92 19.83 22.95
N MET A 429 -7.83 19.04 21.89
CA MET A 429 -7.69 19.54 20.52
C MET A 429 -8.75 18.90 19.61
N ASP A 430 -9.34 19.71 18.74
CA ASP A 430 -10.18 19.21 17.64
C ASP A 430 -9.38 18.23 16.78
N GLY A 431 -10.03 17.20 16.23
CA GLY A 431 -9.31 16.20 15.43
C GLY A 431 -10.21 15.36 14.55
N ALA A 432 -9.64 14.85 13.46
CA ALA A 432 -10.26 13.80 12.68
C ALA A 432 -9.67 12.44 13.06
N GLU A 433 -10.53 11.43 13.16
CA GLU A 433 -10.12 10.04 13.38
C GLU A 433 -10.63 9.16 12.24
N THR A 434 -9.81 8.21 11.81
CA THR A 434 -10.20 7.22 10.80
C THR A 434 -10.62 5.94 11.54
N VAL A 435 -11.93 5.77 11.70
CA VAL A 435 -12.52 4.63 12.40
C VAL A 435 -12.51 3.42 11.45
N ILE A 436 -11.81 2.35 11.81
CA ILE A 436 -11.64 1.18 10.93
C ILE A 436 -12.23 -0.07 11.61
N ALA A 437 -13.12 -0.77 10.90
CA ALA A 437 -13.61 -2.09 11.26
C ALA A 437 -12.73 -3.17 10.62
N MET A 438 -11.96 -3.86 11.48
CA MET A 438 -11.19 -5.05 11.13
C MET A 438 -11.99 -6.30 11.49
N ILE A 439 -12.00 -7.28 10.59
CA ILE A 439 -12.69 -8.56 10.79
C ILE A 439 -11.68 -9.70 10.76
N SER A 440 -11.73 -10.54 11.79
CA SER A 440 -10.94 -11.77 11.94
C SER A 440 -11.86 -13.00 11.83
N PRO A 441 -11.58 -13.95 10.92
CA PRO A 441 -12.36 -15.16 10.75
C PRO A 441 -12.07 -16.22 11.83
N PRO A 442 -12.89 -17.28 11.90
CA PRO A 442 -12.55 -18.52 12.58
C PRO A 442 -11.18 -19.02 12.14
N ASN A 443 -10.36 -19.47 13.10
CA ASN A 443 -8.96 -19.85 12.89
C ASN A 443 -8.05 -18.73 12.34
N SER A 444 -8.39 -17.45 12.57
CA SER A 444 -7.58 -16.27 12.22
C SER A 444 -6.06 -16.50 12.35
N GLY A 445 -5.33 -16.31 11.24
CA GLY A 445 -3.88 -16.50 11.16
C GLY A 445 -3.38 -17.95 11.06
N TYR A 446 -4.27 -18.94 11.19
CA TYR A 446 -3.99 -20.37 11.06
C TYR A 446 -4.70 -20.97 9.83
N LEU A 447 -4.24 -22.14 9.38
CA LEU A 447 -4.86 -22.90 8.27
C LEU A 447 -5.12 -22.08 6.97
N GLY A 448 -4.32 -21.05 6.72
CA GLY A 448 -4.46 -20.16 5.56
C GLY A 448 -5.53 -19.08 5.67
N ALA A 449 -6.23 -18.96 6.81
CA ALA A 449 -7.13 -17.86 7.10
C ALA A 449 -6.34 -16.56 7.39
N PRO A 450 -6.83 -15.38 6.93
CA PRO A 450 -6.19 -14.11 7.27
C PRO A 450 -6.25 -13.84 8.79
N LYS A 451 -5.26 -13.14 9.32
CA LYS A 451 -5.25 -12.59 10.69
C LYS A 451 -6.43 -11.64 10.87
N GLN A 452 -6.58 -10.69 9.96
CA GLN A 452 -7.68 -9.74 9.88
C GLN A 452 -7.79 -9.17 8.46
N THR A 453 -8.95 -8.65 8.09
CA THR A 453 -9.19 -7.88 6.85
C THR A 453 -10.01 -6.63 7.19
N VAL A 454 -9.73 -5.48 6.58
CA VAL A 454 -10.60 -4.30 6.66
C VAL A 454 -11.92 -4.61 5.96
N ALA A 455 -13.04 -4.45 6.67
CA ALA A 455 -14.38 -4.52 6.09
C ALA A 455 -14.91 -3.13 5.72
N ALA A 456 -14.68 -2.14 6.58
CA ALA A 456 -15.12 -0.77 6.37
C ALA A 456 -14.24 0.22 7.14
N PHE A 457 -14.22 1.47 6.67
CA PHE A 457 -13.64 2.60 7.41
C PHE A 457 -14.42 3.89 7.12
N GLU A 458 -14.38 4.82 8.06
CA GLU A 458 -14.98 6.15 7.92
C GLU A 458 -14.08 7.18 8.63
N LYS A 459 -13.81 8.33 8.00
CA LYS A 459 -13.00 9.41 8.59
C LYS A 459 -13.92 10.53 9.07
N VAL A 460 -13.88 10.81 10.36
CA VAL A 460 -14.85 11.69 11.03
C VAL A 460 -14.13 12.75 11.85
N PHE A 461 -14.49 14.02 11.64
CA PHE A 461 -14.00 15.15 12.43
C PHE A 461 -14.85 15.36 13.68
N VAL A 462 -14.20 15.41 14.85
CA VAL A 462 -14.85 15.57 16.15
C VAL A 462 -14.15 16.69 16.93
N LYS A 463 -14.92 17.71 17.32
CA LYS A 463 -14.42 18.79 18.17
C LYS A 463 -14.06 18.28 19.56
N SER A 464 -13.09 18.93 20.22
CA SER A 464 -12.74 18.68 21.62
C SER A 464 -13.98 18.63 22.51
N GLY A 465 -14.09 17.60 23.36
CA GLY A 465 -15.22 17.38 24.28
C GLY A 465 -16.56 17.05 23.60
N SER A 466 -16.59 16.82 22.29
CA SER A 466 -17.82 16.50 21.53
C SER A 466 -17.87 15.02 21.12
N SER A 467 -19.08 14.53 20.79
CA SER A 467 -19.30 13.22 20.19
C SER A 467 -19.77 13.31 18.73
N GLN A 468 -19.46 12.30 17.93
CA GLN A 468 -20.06 12.05 16.62
C GLN A 468 -20.55 10.60 16.51
N ARG A 469 -21.56 10.37 15.67
CA ARG A 469 -22.03 9.02 15.33
C ARG A 469 -21.39 8.55 14.03
N VAL A 470 -20.97 7.29 14.01
CA VAL A 470 -20.23 6.67 12.90
C VAL A 470 -20.96 5.38 12.51
N ARG A 471 -21.14 5.11 11.21
CA ARG A 471 -21.84 3.89 10.74
C ARG A 471 -20.98 3.15 9.74
N LEU A 472 -20.44 2.02 10.17
CA LEU A 472 -19.70 1.11 9.30
C LEU A 472 -20.59 -0.05 8.84
N SER A 473 -20.74 -0.19 7.52
CA SER A 473 -21.46 -1.31 6.88
C SER A 473 -20.51 -2.49 6.67
N VAL A 474 -20.91 -3.67 7.12
CA VAL A 474 -20.23 -4.95 6.85
C VAL A 474 -21.09 -5.77 5.89
N SER A 475 -20.50 -6.23 4.79
CA SER A 475 -21.16 -7.00 3.74
C SER A 475 -21.03 -8.51 3.92
N ALA A 476 -21.77 -9.29 3.13
CA ALA A 476 -21.64 -10.75 3.11
C ALA A 476 -20.22 -11.23 2.70
N HIS A 477 -19.53 -10.50 1.83
CA HIS A 477 -18.15 -10.84 1.42
C HIS A 477 -17.13 -10.65 2.54
N ASP A 478 -17.33 -9.68 3.43
CA ASP A 478 -16.45 -9.44 4.59
C ASP A 478 -16.53 -10.56 5.64
N LEU A 479 -17.60 -11.36 5.58
CA LEU A 479 -17.86 -12.55 6.40
C LEU A 479 -17.71 -13.87 5.61
N ALA A 480 -16.96 -13.83 4.50
CA ALA A 480 -16.67 -14.97 3.64
C ALA A 480 -15.16 -15.17 3.43
N LEU A 481 -14.75 -16.38 3.04
CA LEU A 481 -13.39 -16.68 2.62
C LEU A 481 -13.41 -17.32 1.22
N SER A 482 -12.38 -17.03 0.42
CA SER A 482 -12.12 -17.73 -0.85
C SER A 482 -11.65 -19.16 -0.61
N THR A 483 -12.22 -20.12 -1.35
CA THR A 483 -11.72 -21.50 -1.46
C THR A 483 -10.44 -21.58 -2.30
N GLU A 484 -9.91 -22.80 -2.46
CA GLU A 484 -8.79 -23.08 -3.38
C GLU A 484 -9.19 -22.89 -4.85
N ASP A 485 -10.46 -23.14 -5.19
CA ASP A 485 -11.05 -22.93 -6.52
C ASP A 485 -11.39 -21.45 -6.82
N GLY A 486 -11.17 -20.54 -5.87
CA GLY A 486 -11.46 -19.10 -6.02
C GLY A 486 -12.89 -18.68 -5.65
N GLU A 487 -13.78 -19.61 -5.26
CA GLU A 487 -15.16 -19.29 -4.86
C GLU A 487 -15.22 -18.63 -3.46
N TRP A 488 -16.10 -17.64 -3.30
CA TRP A 488 -16.45 -17.11 -1.98
C TRP A 488 -17.42 -18.04 -1.24
N ARG A 489 -17.06 -18.44 -0.02
CA ARG A 489 -17.95 -19.22 0.86
C ARG A 489 -18.06 -18.60 2.25
N ALA A 490 -19.28 -18.57 2.78
CA ALA A 490 -19.54 -18.22 4.16
C ALA A 490 -18.90 -19.26 5.09
N VAL A 491 -18.27 -18.83 6.18
CA VAL A 491 -17.57 -19.73 7.11
C VAL A 491 -18.26 -19.70 8.48
N PRO A 492 -18.84 -20.81 8.97
CA PRO A 492 -19.46 -20.86 10.29
C PRO A 492 -18.40 -20.82 11.40
N GLY A 493 -18.79 -20.29 12.57
CA GLY A 493 -17.94 -20.16 13.75
C GLY A 493 -17.96 -18.74 14.34
N GLU A 494 -17.04 -18.52 15.26
CA GLU A 494 -16.84 -17.23 15.93
C GLU A 494 -15.96 -16.33 15.06
N TRP A 495 -16.51 -15.19 14.64
CA TRP A 495 -15.82 -14.10 13.97
C TRP A 495 -15.60 -12.95 14.95
N THR A 496 -14.41 -12.37 14.98
CA THR A 496 -14.14 -11.18 15.79
C THR A 496 -14.21 -9.94 14.91
N VAL A 497 -15.11 -9.02 15.23
CA VAL A 497 -15.14 -7.67 14.66
C VAL A 497 -14.50 -6.73 15.67
N LYS A 498 -13.41 -6.08 15.26
CA LYS A 498 -12.66 -5.11 16.06
C LYS A 498 -12.71 -3.75 15.38
N VAL A 499 -13.39 -2.79 16.01
CA VAL A 499 -13.33 -1.38 15.61
C VAL A 499 -12.25 -0.67 16.44
N SER A 500 -11.26 -0.10 15.77
CA SER A 500 -10.11 0.54 16.44
C SER A 500 -9.47 1.65 15.62
N THR A 501 -8.64 2.46 16.29
CA THR A 501 -7.81 3.54 15.73
C THR A 501 -6.61 3.06 14.91
N GLY A 502 -6.41 1.75 14.79
CA GLY A 502 -5.23 1.13 14.19
C GLY A 502 -3.96 1.13 15.06
N VAL A 503 -4.00 1.64 16.29
CA VAL A 503 -2.82 1.85 17.16
C VAL A 503 -3.00 1.19 18.54
N CYS A 504 -1.97 0.52 19.08
CA CYS A 504 -1.77 0.52 20.54
C CYS A 504 -0.91 1.74 20.88
N SER A 505 -1.41 2.60 21.77
CA SER A 505 -0.58 3.60 22.43
C SER A 505 0.33 2.92 23.46
N CYS A 506 1.56 2.60 23.07
CA CYS A 506 2.58 2.12 24.00
C CYS A 506 3.02 3.28 24.92
N GLN A 507 2.55 3.29 26.16
CA GLN A 507 3.17 4.09 27.23
C GLN A 507 3.98 3.17 28.15
N GLY A 508 5.26 3.00 27.80
CA GLY A 508 6.19 2.14 28.54
C GLY A 508 5.92 0.64 28.38
N ALA A 509 6.89 -0.16 28.82
CA ALA A 509 7.04 -1.56 28.41
C ALA A 509 6.01 -2.57 28.95
N ASN A 510 4.90 -2.16 29.58
CA ASN A 510 3.96 -3.11 30.22
C ASN A 510 2.46 -2.71 30.30
N ASN A 511 1.98 -1.61 29.67
CA ASN A 511 0.54 -1.23 29.71
C ASN A 511 0.00 -0.69 28.37
N CYS A 512 -0.49 -1.55 27.48
CA CYS A 512 -1.44 -1.13 26.43
C CYS A 512 -2.83 -0.94 27.05
N ILE A 513 -3.30 0.31 27.24
CA ILE A 513 -4.73 0.56 27.46
C ILE A 513 -5.44 0.51 26.11
N PHE A 514 -6.15 -0.58 25.87
CA PHE A 514 -6.83 -0.83 24.61
C PHE A 514 -8.22 -0.19 24.58
N ARG A 515 -8.35 0.98 23.92
CA ARG A 515 -9.67 1.58 23.60
C ARG A 515 -10.15 1.10 22.23
N TRP A 516 -10.92 0.03 22.22
CA TRP A 516 -11.60 -0.52 21.05
C TRP A 516 -13.05 -0.90 21.36
N ALA A 517 -13.86 -1.05 20.33
CA ALA A 517 -15.12 -1.76 20.42
C ALA A 517 -14.94 -3.14 19.76
N THR A 518 -15.02 -4.21 20.55
CA THR A 518 -14.94 -5.59 20.06
C THR A 518 -16.29 -6.27 20.16
N LEU A 519 -16.68 -6.95 19.08
CA LEU A 519 -17.84 -7.82 18.98
C LEU A 519 -17.36 -9.22 18.62
N GLN A 520 -17.75 -10.22 19.41
CA GLN A 520 -17.74 -11.61 18.95
C GLN A 520 -19.08 -11.92 18.28
N LEU A 521 -18.99 -12.42 17.05
CA LEU A 521 -20.10 -12.62 16.13
C LEU A 521 -20.16 -14.09 15.74
N GLN A 522 -21.20 -14.80 16.19
CA GLN A 522 -21.38 -16.21 15.87
C GLN A 522 -22.14 -16.38 14.55
N LEU A 523 -21.49 -16.94 13.53
CA LEU A 523 -22.17 -17.45 12.33
C LEU A 523 -22.55 -18.91 12.52
N SER A 524 -23.85 -19.21 12.44
CA SER A 524 -24.34 -20.58 12.62
C SER A 524 -25.57 -20.90 11.78
N SER A 525 -25.79 -22.19 11.53
CA SER A 525 -26.91 -22.72 10.75
C SER A 525 -28.16 -23.03 11.59
N CYS A 526 -28.15 -22.76 12.90
CA CYS A 526 -29.16 -23.26 13.83
C CYS A 526 -29.78 -22.13 14.67
N ARG A 527 -31.11 -21.98 14.61
CA ARG A 527 -31.92 -20.92 15.26
C ARG A 527 -31.91 -20.86 16.78
N ARG A 528 -31.04 -21.60 17.48
CA ARG A 528 -30.97 -21.60 18.94
C ARG A 528 -30.05 -20.48 19.45
N LEU A 529 -30.60 -19.26 19.49
CA LEU A 529 -30.17 -18.22 20.42
C LEU A 529 -30.37 -18.75 21.85
N ILE A 530 -29.33 -19.32 22.46
CA ILE A 530 -29.32 -19.70 23.87
C ILE A 530 -29.05 -18.42 24.67
N PRO A 531 -29.94 -17.97 25.59
CA PRO A 531 -29.68 -16.82 26.43
C PRO A 531 -28.49 -17.07 27.36
N ALA A 532 -27.61 -16.09 27.51
CA ALA A 532 -26.42 -16.19 28.35
C ALA A 532 -26.76 -16.09 29.85
N HIS A 533 -27.33 -17.14 30.44
CA HIS A 533 -27.58 -17.26 31.88
C HIS A 533 -27.49 -18.71 32.39
N SER A 534 -26.27 -19.23 32.59
CA SER A 534 -25.96 -20.32 33.55
C SER A 534 -24.46 -20.63 33.67
N LEU A 535 -23.66 -19.67 34.17
CA LEU A 535 -22.29 -19.92 34.62
C LEU A 535 -22.15 -19.71 36.13
N LEU A 536 -22.87 -20.53 36.90
CA LEU A 536 -22.80 -20.59 38.37
C LEU A 536 -23.20 -21.98 38.86
N LEU A 537 -22.21 -22.86 39.06
CA LEU A 537 -21.92 -23.49 40.36
C LEU A 537 -20.63 -24.32 40.26
N ARG A 538 -19.74 -24.16 41.24
CA ARG A 538 -18.61 -25.07 41.48
C ARG A 538 -18.89 -25.90 42.73
N SER A 539 -18.34 -27.13 42.73
CA SER A 539 -18.04 -27.99 43.88
C SER A 539 -19.22 -28.68 44.59
N LEU A 540 -19.22 -30.01 44.66
CA LEU A 540 -18.75 -30.81 45.81
C LEU A 540 -19.12 -32.31 45.72
N LEU A 541 -18.28 -33.11 46.36
CA LEU A 541 -18.48 -34.47 46.90
C LEU A 541 -18.36 -35.72 46.02
N ARG A 542 -17.91 -36.78 46.70
CA ARG A 542 -17.47 -38.09 46.20
C ARG A 542 -18.53 -39.17 46.47
N SER A 543 -18.38 -40.27 45.70
CA SER A 543 -18.61 -41.67 46.10
C SER A 543 -20.04 -42.24 46.15
N SER A 544 -20.29 -43.21 45.26
CA SER A 544 -20.38 -44.66 45.57
C SER A 544 -21.62 -45.39 45.02
N LYS A 545 -21.36 -46.54 44.37
CA LYS A 545 -22.22 -47.75 44.21
C LYS A 545 -23.56 -47.57 43.43
N SER A 546 -24.08 -48.53 42.66
CA SER A 546 -23.60 -49.85 42.21
C SER A 546 -24.47 -50.38 41.04
N CYS A 547 -24.13 -51.57 40.51
CA CYS A 547 -24.93 -52.45 39.63
C CYS A 547 -25.03 -52.07 38.14
N VAL A 548 -24.98 -53.00 37.17
CA VAL A 548 -24.68 -54.45 37.18
C VAL A 548 -24.13 -54.85 35.79
N ARG A 549 -23.22 -55.83 35.71
CA ARG A 549 -22.86 -56.56 34.46
C ARG A 549 -23.62 -57.88 34.41
N PRO A 550 -23.87 -58.44 33.22
CA PRO A 550 -23.19 -59.70 32.93
C PRO A 550 -22.29 -59.67 31.69
N THR A 551 -21.16 -60.39 31.83
CA THR A 551 -20.34 -61.00 30.76
C THR A 551 -21.08 -62.24 30.18
N MET A 552 -20.62 -63.01 29.17
CA MET A 552 -19.25 -63.42 28.80
C MET A 552 -19.21 -64.18 27.45
N ALA A 553 -18.00 -64.35 26.89
CA ALA A 553 -17.47 -65.47 26.06
C ALA A 553 -18.34 -66.10 24.92
N ALA A 554 -17.93 -66.16 23.63
CA ALA A 554 -16.68 -66.59 22.96
C ALA A 554 -16.62 -68.09 22.54
N ARG A 555 -16.42 -68.37 21.24
CA ARG A 555 -15.37 -69.28 20.66
C ARG A 555 -15.63 -69.70 19.20
N ARG A 556 -14.53 -69.72 18.40
CA ARG A 556 -14.20 -70.62 17.24
C ARG A 556 -15.13 -70.58 16.01
N ALA A 557 -14.73 -70.89 14.76
CA ALA A 557 -13.45 -70.95 14.01
C ALA A 557 -13.83 -71.17 12.49
N THR A 558 -12.99 -71.41 11.45
CA THR A 558 -11.55 -71.71 11.31
C THR A 558 -11.09 -71.45 9.85
N SER A 559 -9.91 -70.84 9.62
CA SER A 559 -8.94 -71.13 8.51
C SER A 559 -9.38 -70.95 7.02
N LEU A 560 -8.54 -70.87 5.97
CA LEU A 560 -7.07 -70.84 5.77
C LEU A 560 -6.70 -69.54 4.97
N VAL A 561 -5.50 -69.21 4.45
CA VAL A 561 -4.15 -69.83 4.43
C VAL A 561 -3.02 -68.76 4.33
N GLN A 562 -1.85 -69.14 4.87
CA GLN A 562 -0.41 -68.83 4.65
C GLN A 562 0.06 -67.84 3.55
N ASN A 563 1.06 -66.95 3.77
CA ASN A 563 2.48 -67.13 4.20
C ASN A 563 3.41 -67.57 3.02
N ASP A 564 4.72 -67.23 2.93
CA ASP A 564 5.70 -66.83 3.96
C ASP A 564 6.79 -65.82 3.47
N ALA A 565 7.68 -65.40 4.37
CA ALA A 565 8.80 -64.47 4.16
C ALA A 565 10.20 -65.10 4.37
N CYS A 566 11.28 -64.37 4.00
CA CYS A 566 12.67 -64.46 4.54
C CYS A 566 13.42 -63.16 4.12
N ALA A 567 14.14 -62.39 4.94
CA ALA A 567 15.29 -62.67 5.84
C ALA A 567 16.61 -62.96 5.07
N ALA A 568 17.80 -62.39 5.37
CA ALA A 568 18.24 -61.43 6.41
C ALA A 568 19.67 -60.86 6.15
N GLN A 569 20.03 -59.72 6.80
CA GLN A 569 21.40 -59.28 7.25
C GLN A 569 22.52 -59.06 6.16
N SER A 570 23.62 -58.31 6.34
CA SER A 570 24.32 -57.70 7.51
C SER A 570 25.07 -56.37 7.15
N ARG A 571 25.67 -55.68 8.15
CA ARG A 571 26.56 -54.48 8.05
C ARG A 571 28.06 -54.90 8.23
N PRO A 572 29.09 -54.06 8.57
CA PRO A 572 29.27 -52.57 8.64
C PRO A 572 30.65 -52.03 8.15
N HIS A 573 30.92 -50.74 8.46
CA HIS A 573 32.22 -50.04 8.66
C HIS A 573 32.76 -49.07 7.57
N ALA A 574 33.71 -48.22 8.00
CA ALA A 574 33.91 -46.83 7.56
C ALA A 574 35.41 -46.41 7.61
N TYR A 575 35.65 -45.09 7.43
CA TYR A 575 36.87 -44.28 7.64
C TYR A 575 37.76 -43.87 6.43
N ASP A 576 37.73 -42.55 6.20
CA ASP A 576 38.84 -41.57 6.07
C ASP A 576 39.82 -41.40 4.88
N SER A 577 39.81 -40.15 4.41
CA SER A 577 40.97 -39.21 4.36
C SER A 577 41.88 -39.03 3.12
N ALA A 578 42.36 -37.78 3.03
CA ALA A 578 43.67 -37.32 2.56
C ALA A 578 44.01 -37.25 1.05
N ALA A 579 43.75 -36.06 0.50
CA ALA A 579 44.56 -35.26 -0.43
C ALA A 579 45.96 -35.74 -0.90
N SER A 580 46.29 -35.41 -2.17
CA SER A 580 47.65 -34.94 -2.52
C SER A 580 47.65 -33.86 -3.62
N ARG A 581 48.70 -33.03 -3.65
CA ARG A 581 48.89 -31.88 -4.57
C ARG A 581 49.91 -32.20 -5.66
N ARG A 582 49.78 -31.54 -6.83
CA ARG A 582 50.82 -31.00 -7.76
C ARG A 582 50.08 -30.56 -9.05
N GLY A 583 50.26 -29.40 -9.68
CA GLY A 583 51.06 -28.20 -9.38
C GLY A 583 51.70 -27.66 -10.66
N HIS A 584 51.48 -26.38 -11.03
CA HIS A 584 52.44 -25.53 -11.78
C HIS A 584 51.97 -24.05 -11.96
N THR A 585 52.54 -23.17 -11.13
CA THR A 585 53.26 -21.90 -11.47
C THR A 585 52.87 -20.98 -12.65
N ILE A 586 52.66 -19.69 -12.32
CA ILE A 586 53.17 -18.42 -12.98
C ILE A 586 52.65 -18.16 -14.43
N GLY A 587 52.00 -17.06 -14.84
CA GLY A 587 52.12 -15.61 -14.55
C GLY A 587 52.95 -14.88 -15.66
N PRO A 588 52.84 -13.56 -15.96
CA PRO A 588 51.84 -12.53 -15.62
C PRO A 588 51.47 -11.54 -16.79
N ALA A 589 50.68 -10.47 -16.48
CA ALA A 589 50.67 -9.10 -17.07
C ALA A 589 50.04 -8.75 -18.46
N ARG A 590 48.91 -8.00 -18.42
CA ARG A 590 48.57 -6.62 -18.96
C ARG A 590 49.19 -6.09 -20.29
N PRO A 591 48.62 -5.05 -21.00
CA PRO A 591 47.52 -4.11 -20.64
C PRO A 591 46.44 -3.85 -21.75
N ARG A 592 45.58 -2.83 -21.54
CA ARG A 592 44.60 -2.26 -22.51
C ARG A 592 45.27 -1.60 -23.74
N PRO A 593 44.50 -1.24 -24.79
CA PRO A 593 44.13 0.19 -24.89
C PRO A 593 42.68 0.48 -25.35
N SER A 594 42.20 1.67 -24.97
CA SER A 594 41.28 2.51 -25.75
C SER A 594 42.12 3.69 -26.28
N PRO A 595 41.80 4.42 -27.38
CA PRO A 595 40.73 5.44 -27.35
C PRO A 595 40.09 5.81 -28.74
N VAL A 596 39.33 6.94 -28.76
CA VAL A 596 38.85 7.73 -29.92
C VAL A 596 37.67 7.12 -30.71
N ARG A 597 36.45 7.66 -30.82
CA ARG A 597 35.87 9.04 -30.83
C ARG A 597 35.92 9.76 -32.20
N CYS A 598 34.95 9.45 -33.07
CA CYS A 598 34.61 10.29 -34.23
C CYS A 598 33.24 10.97 -34.05
N MET A 599 33.24 12.29 -34.04
CA MET A 599 32.07 13.13 -34.37
C MET A 599 32.22 13.59 -35.83
N LEU A 600 31.10 13.85 -36.53
CA LEU A 600 30.86 14.94 -37.49
C LEU A 600 29.41 14.80 -38.05
N PRO A 601 28.79 15.81 -38.69
CA PRO A 601 27.44 16.21 -38.30
C PRO A 601 26.42 16.22 -39.44
N LEU A 602 25.14 16.34 -39.08
CA LEU A 602 24.11 16.84 -40.01
C LEU A 602 23.37 18.02 -39.38
N ARG A 603 23.46 19.17 -40.06
CA ARG A 603 22.65 20.37 -39.81
C ARG A 603 21.49 20.39 -40.79
N ALA A 604 20.26 20.60 -40.31
CA ALA A 604 19.20 21.22 -41.10
C ALA A 604 18.34 22.08 -40.17
N ARG A 605 18.65 23.38 -40.20
CA ARG A 605 17.86 24.47 -39.63
C ARG A 605 16.44 24.49 -40.22
N ALA A 606 15.45 24.75 -39.37
CA ALA A 606 14.28 25.53 -39.75
C ALA A 606 14.24 26.76 -38.81
N SER A 607 14.29 27.95 -39.37
CA SER A 607 14.34 29.22 -38.63
C SER A 607 12.92 29.80 -38.53
N VAL A 608 12.42 30.06 -37.33
CA VAL A 608 11.23 30.92 -37.14
C VAL A 608 11.71 32.31 -36.76
N HIS A 609 11.48 33.28 -37.64
CA HIS A 609 11.75 34.69 -37.36
C HIS A 609 10.74 35.21 -36.34
N VAL A 610 11.22 35.62 -35.16
CA VAL A 610 10.48 36.54 -34.29
C VAL A 610 10.75 37.95 -34.81
N VAL A 611 9.72 38.60 -35.34
CA VAL A 611 9.75 40.03 -35.67
C VAL A 611 9.26 40.79 -34.43
N GLU A 612 10.18 41.41 -33.71
CA GLU A 612 9.80 42.53 -32.84
C GLU A 612 9.22 43.65 -33.71
N ASN A 613 8.07 44.21 -33.31
CA ASN A 613 7.68 45.52 -33.81
C ASN A 613 7.12 46.40 -32.70
N LYS A 614 7.46 47.69 -32.77
CA LYS A 614 7.39 48.64 -31.67
C LYS A 614 6.07 49.41 -31.61
N THR A 615 5.56 49.56 -30.39
CA THR A 615 4.96 50.78 -29.79
C THR A 615 3.90 51.58 -30.58
N LYS A 616 2.67 51.65 -30.04
CA LYS A 616 1.75 52.83 -29.95
C LYS A 616 0.62 52.45 -28.97
N ILE A 617 0.33 53.08 -27.83
CA ILE A 617 0.10 54.49 -27.42
C ILE A 617 -1.32 55.02 -27.75
N TYR A 618 -2.23 54.83 -26.77
CA TYR A 618 -3.42 55.64 -26.39
C TYR A 618 -4.65 55.77 -27.35
N PRO A 619 -5.86 56.20 -26.86
CA PRO A 619 -6.35 56.39 -25.48
C PRO A 619 -7.74 55.76 -25.13
N LYS A 620 -8.06 55.82 -23.83
CA LYS A 620 -9.38 55.77 -23.15
C LYS A 620 -10.67 55.91 -24.02
N LYS A 621 -11.65 55.06 -23.73
CA LYS A 621 -12.87 55.50 -23.02
C LYS A 621 -13.42 54.38 -22.14
#